data_AF-A0A7J2RVP5-F1
#
_entry.id   AF-A0A7J2RVP5-F1
#
_cell.length_a   1.000
_cell.length_b   1.000
_cell.length_c   1.000
_cell.angle_alpha   90.00
_cell.angle_beta   90.00
_cell.angle_gamma   90.00
#
_symmetry.space_group_name_H-M   'P 1'
#
loop_
_entity.id
_entity.type
_entity.pdbx_description
1 polymer ?
#
loop_
_entity_poly.entity_id
_entity_poly.type
_entity_poly.pdbx_seq_one_letter_code
_entity_poly.pdbx_strand_id
1 'polypeptide(L)' 'MWLNNRRIEKKKSIAKKYSKYVHVGERRALKEFPTIKSFLMKPEIQKELKLSEEEIEYLNKN' A
#
# COMPACT_ATOMS: atom_id res chain seq x y z
N MET A 1 6.57 6.11 20.29
CA MET A 1 6.17 4.82 19.66
C MET A 1 4.86 4.85 18.86
N TRP A 2 4.11 5.97 18.80
CA TRP A 2 2.80 5.99 18.11
C TRP A 2 2.89 6.22 16.59
N LEU A 3 3.76 7.16 16.16
CA LEU A 3 3.93 7.51 14.75
C LEU A 3 4.46 6.34 13.89
N ASN A 4 5.37 5.53 14.44
CA ASN A 4 5.86 4.34 13.74
C ASN A 4 4.76 3.28 13.54
N ASN A 5 3.91 3.08 14.55
CA ASN A 5 2.81 2.13 14.45
C ASN A 5 1.79 2.55 13.38
N ARG A 6 1.46 3.85 13.31
CA ARG A 6 0.57 4.41 12.28
C ARG A 6 1.15 4.21 10.86
N ARG A 7 2.45 4.40 10.68
CA ARG A 7 3.14 4.13 9.39
C ARG A 7 3.09 2.66 8.98
N ILE A 8 3.33 1.76 9.93
CA ILE A 8 3.28 0.30 9.68
C ILE A 8 1.85 -0.13 9.32
N GLU A 9 0.84 0.44 9.98
CA GLU A 9 -0.56 0.16 9.70
C GLU A 9 -0.96 0.57 8.28
N LYS A 10 -0.56 1.77 7.82
CA LYS A 10 -0.84 2.23 6.45
C LYS A 10 -0.22 1.32 5.39
N LYS A 11 1.04 0.91 5.59
CA LYS A 11 1.69 -0.06 4.71
C LYS A 11 0.93 -1.39 4.63
N LYS A 12 0.47 -1.91 5.78
CA LYS A 12 -0.34 -3.14 5.84
C LYS A 12 -1.70 -2.99 5.15
N SER A 13 -2.36 -1.84 5.32
CA SER A 13 -3.64 -1.55 4.65
C SER A 13 -3.49 -1.57 3.12
N ILE A 14 -2.49 -0.87 2.59
CA ILE A 14 -2.21 -0.81 1.15
C ILE A 14 -1.87 -2.21 0.62
N ALA A 15 -1.00 -2.95 1.31
CA ALA A 15 -0.63 -4.32 0.92
C ALA A 15 -1.84 -5.27 0.91
N LYS A 16 -2.78 -5.10 1.85
CA LYS A 16 -4.02 -5.89 1.92
C LYS A 16 -4.95 -5.58 0.75
N LYS A 17 -5.11 -4.30 0.37
CA LYS A 17 -5.89 -3.91 -0.81
C LYS A 17 -5.28 -4.48 -2.09
N TYR A 18 -3.96 -4.37 -2.23
CA TYR A 18 -3.23 -4.93 -3.36
C TYR A 18 -3.34 -6.45 -3.44
N SER A 19 -3.20 -7.13 -2.30
CA SER A 19 -3.35 -8.58 -2.17
C SER A 19 -4.72 -9.06 -2.66
N LYS A 20 -5.80 -8.33 -2.33
CA LYS A 20 -7.16 -8.63 -2.81
C LYS A 20 -7.33 -8.39 -4.31
N TYR A 21 -6.73 -7.33 -4.84
CA TYR A 21 -6.83 -6.98 -6.26
C TYR A 21 -6.08 -7.96 -7.17
N VAL A 22 -4.86 -8.38 -6.77
CA VAL A 22 -4.02 -9.31 -7.57
C VAL A 22 -4.21 -10.78 -7.14
N HIS A 23 -5.07 -11.05 -6.16
CA HIS A 23 -5.29 -12.39 -5.58
C HIS A 23 -3.99 -13.08 -5.09
N VAL A 24 -3.09 -12.30 -4.49
CA VAL A 24 -1.83 -12.80 -3.90
C VAL A 24 -1.92 -12.80 -2.38
N GLY A 25 -1.08 -13.59 -1.69
CA GLY A 25 -1.06 -13.58 -0.22
C GLY A 25 -0.57 -12.25 0.37
N GLU A 26 -1.18 -11.80 1.47
CA GLU A 26 -0.81 -10.54 2.16
C GLU A 26 0.68 -10.50 2.58
N ARG A 27 1.22 -11.64 3.03
CA ARG A 27 2.65 -11.77 3.38
C ARG A 27 3.56 -11.51 2.17
N ARG A 28 3.15 -11.98 0.99
CA ARG A 28 3.88 -11.78 -0.26
C ARG A 28 3.82 -10.31 -0.68
N ALA A 29 2.62 -9.73 -0.68
CA ALA A 29 2.42 -8.31 -0.97
C ALA A 29 3.24 -7.37 -0.05
N LEU A 30 3.40 -7.73 1.23
CA LEU A 30 4.24 -6.97 2.17
C LEU A 30 5.74 -7.13 1.90
N LYS A 31 6.19 -8.34 1.55
CA LYS A 31 7.60 -8.63 1.23
C LYS A 31 8.02 -7.95 -0.07
N GLU A 32 7.16 -8.02 -1.09
CA GLU A 32 7.37 -7.41 -2.40
C GLU A 32 6.93 -5.93 -2.44
N PHE A 33 6.48 -5.36 -1.31
CA PHE A 33 6.02 -3.97 -1.20
C PHE A 33 6.96 -2.94 -1.84
N PRO A 34 8.30 -3.00 -1.63
CA PRO A 34 9.23 -2.05 -2.28
C PRO A 34 9.17 -2.11 -3.81
N THR A 35 8.98 -3.29 -4.38
CA THR A 35 8.90 -3.51 -5.84
C THR A 35 7.55 -3.04 -6.38
N ILE A 36 6.45 -3.39 -5.71
CA ILE A 36 5.11 -2.99 -6.15
C ILE A 36 4.83 -1.50 -5.92
N LYS A 37 5.59 -0.83 -5.05
CA LYS A 37 5.43 0.59 -4.72
C LYS A 37 5.45 1.49 -5.95
N SER A 38 6.36 1.26 -6.90
CA SER A 38 6.44 2.04 -8.13
C SER A 38 5.17 1.92 -8.99
N PHE A 39 4.48 0.78 -8.92
CA PHE A 39 3.19 0.58 -9.57
C PHE A 39 2.07 1.26 -8.78
N LEU A 40 2.09 1.17 -7.45
CA LEU A 40 1.13 1.82 -6.56
C LEU A 40 1.17 3.36 -6.62
N MET A 41 2.27 3.95 -7.10
CA MET A 41 2.36 5.39 -7.36
C MET A 41 1.55 5.84 -8.60
N LYS A 42 1.18 4.92 -9.50
CA LYS A 42 0.40 5.28 -10.69
C LYS A 42 -1.04 5.60 -10.29
N PRO A 43 -1.61 6.74 -10.75
CA PRO A 43 -2.95 7.18 -10.35
C PRO A 43 -4.05 6.20 -10.78
N GLU A 44 -3.84 5.45 -11.87
CA GLU A 44 -4.74 4.39 -12.34
C GLU A 44 -4.91 3.30 -11.28
N ILE A 45 -3.78 2.80 -10.76
CA ILE A 45 -3.73 1.73 -9.77
C ILE A 45 -4.29 2.21 -8.42
N GLN A 46 -4.03 3.47 -8.05
CA GLN A 46 -4.61 4.07 -6.83
C GLN A 46 -6.14 4.12 -6.87
N LYS A 47 -6.72 4.45 -8.03
CA LYS A 47 -8.16 4.45 -8.26
C LYS A 47 -8.75 3.04 -8.21
N GLU A 48 -8.11 2.08 -8.87
CA GLU A 48 -8.56 0.68 -8.85
C GLU A 48 -8.53 0.06 -7.46
N LEU A 49 -7.47 0.34 -6.70
CA LEU A 49 -7.32 -0.12 -5.31
C LEU A 49 -8.19 0.65 -4.31
N LYS A 50 -8.84 1.73 -4.73
CA LYS A 50 -9.62 2.64 -3.86
C LYS A 50 -8.81 3.04 -2.63
N LEU A 51 -7.59 3.54 -2.86
CA LEU A 51 -6.74 4.05 -1.79
C LEU A 51 -7.34 5.33 -1.21
N SER A 52 -7.25 5.50 0.10
CA SER A 52 -7.66 6.75 0.74
C SER A 52 -6.57 7.81 0.60
N GLU A 53 -6.93 9.08 0.77
CA GLU A 53 -6.00 10.21 0.70
C GLU A 53 -4.79 10.03 1.63
N GLU A 54 -5.01 9.52 2.84
CA GLU A 54 -3.93 9.22 3.79
C GLU A 54 -2.97 8.12 3.31
N GLU A 55 -3.45 7.13 2.54
CA GLU A 55 -2.62 6.06 1.97
C GLU A 55 -1.83 6.56 0.76
N ILE A 56 -2.42 7.45 -0.03
CA ILE A 56 -1.74 8.12 -1.15
C ILE A 56 -0.66 9.06 -0.62
N GLU A 57 -0.95 9.83 0.42
CA GLU A 57 0.05 10.68 1.09
C GLU A 57 1.21 9.81 1.63
N TYR A 58 0.90 8.65 2.22
CA TYR A 58 1.93 7.71 2.67
C TYR A 58 2.82 7.21 1.52
N LEU A 59 2.25 6.94 0.35
CA LEU A 59 3.01 6.52 -0.84
C LEU A 59 3.86 7.64 -1.43
N ASN A 60 3.43 8.90 -1.34
CA ASN A 60 4.16 10.06 -1.87
C ASN A 60 5.28 10.57 -0.94
N LYS A 61 5.13 10.37 0.38
CA LYS A 61 6.02 10.91 1.41
C LYS A 61 7.25 10.03 1.69
N ASN A 62 7.26 8.81 1.17
CA ASN A 62 8.31 7.79 1.36
C ASN A 62 8.72 7.24 0.01
#